data_AF-A0A378L878-F1
#
_entry.id   AF-A0A378L878-F1
#
_cell.length_a   1.000
_cell.length_b   1.000
_cell.length_c   1.000
_cell.angle_alpha   90.00
_cell.angle_beta   90.00
_cell.angle_gamma   90.00
#
_symmetry.space_group_name_H-M   'P 1'
#
loop_
_entity.id
_entity.type
_entity.pdbx_description
1 polymer ?
#
loop_
_entity_poly.entity_id
_entity_poly.type
_entity_poly.pdbx_seq_one_letter_code
_entity_poly.pdbx_strand_id
1 'polypeptide(L)'
;MIQVNVWLSTTQILGKRIKNRFFGPIFASSDEGENIGHASFLMELNERSRGYAKLDDKSSPFLIKKSIAHVPELVEGKYYKRKTLKSVQVTHSFWPKHPPSGREVAHDFFHFLHLAPKSKGVKPEISDHDSDMLREIIGNGSSIPIKHPTYQENLEKIHKDKSKYVDKVVKVWNLDNDLDNKKNIERNLKALMSKQQALIVFRDRLIEISQIELDALQEKKGRLTDRLIENTHKTIFLSKKLNYLGKIFEPDPKTRDEMKQVMQLLADLQKEELGMRQELTVLEEKIIQTQLKYQEQILKDQEEMERVNKEISLLQSQLSALNERLHNVDETQIEALKSELNERSDFLSRQETFLKNTNLTDGRHPDHSVSLPTSDSGLPYYVDELAVIRAMEKEGNENYALIKNNCAKSVKRCLMAGIDHLKKVLPKSFFKYHPIETTNGIYKWARSLEHELLKLNTKLSADKTSSCPEDHMENDPYSSSNQALVK
;
A
#
# COMPACT_ATOMS: atom_id res chain seq x y z
N MET A 1 22.46 -14.95 -12.50
CA MET A 1 22.91 -16.26 -13.03
C MET A 1 21.73 -17.02 -13.62
N ILE A 2 21.93 -17.78 -14.71
CA ILE A 2 20.93 -18.73 -15.23
C ILE A 2 21.44 -20.16 -15.03
N GLN A 3 20.73 -20.97 -14.26
CA GLN A 3 21.05 -22.36 -14.00
C GLN A 3 20.13 -23.27 -14.83
N VAL A 4 20.69 -24.01 -15.78
CA VAL A 4 19.97 -24.98 -16.60
C VAL A 4 19.95 -26.32 -15.89
N ASN A 5 18.76 -26.81 -15.55
CA ASN A 5 18.52 -28.03 -14.81
C ASN A 5 17.99 -29.11 -15.74
N VAL A 6 18.57 -30.30 -15.72
CA VAL A 6 18.22 -31.42 -16.60
C VAL A 6 18.04 -32.70 -15.80
N TRP A 7 16.86 -33.29 -15.92
CA TRP A 7 16.54 -34.66 -15.48
C TRP A 7 16.52 -35.58 -16.71
N LEU A 8 17.27 -36.67 -16.65
CA LEU A 8 17.36 -37.65 -17.72
C LEU A 8 16.22 -38.66 -17.60
N SER A 9 15.71 -39.10 -18.75
CA SER A 9 14.65 -40.11 -18.83
C SER A 9 15.01 -41.37 -18.05
N THR A 10 14.09 -41.85 -17.22
CA THR A 10 14.21 -43.12 -16.47
C THR A 10 13.48 -44.27 -17.16
N THR A 11 12.77 -43.99 -18.26
CA THR A 11 11.98 -44.94 -19.05
C THR A 11 12.78 -46.19 -19.45
N GLN A 12 12.21 -47.37 -19.19
CA GLN A 12 12.80 -48.66 -19.53
C GLN A 12 11.94 -49.41 -20.54
N ILE A 13 12.60 -50.12 -21.47
CA ILE A 13 11.94 -51.14 -22.32
C ILE A 13 12.72 -52.43 -22.12
N LEU A 14 12.02 -53.52 -21.77
CA LEU A 14 12.59 -54.86 -21.59
C LEU A 14 13.78 -54.87 -20.60
N GLY A 15 13.67 -54.14 -19.49
CA GLY A 15 14.70 -54.06 -18.44
C GLY A 15 15.95 -53.27 -18.82
N LYS A 16 15.96 -52.57 -19.97
CA LYS A 16 17.04 -51.67 -20.37
C LYS A 16 16.53 -50.24 -20.49
N ARG A 17 17.22 -49.31 -19.83
CA ARG A 17 16.97 -47.87 -19.94
C ARG A 17 17.09 -47.41 -21.39
N ILE A 18 16.08 -46.71 -21.89
CA ILE A 18 16.11 -46.13 -23.24
C ILE A 18 17.10 -44.98 -23.24
N LYS A 19 18.24 -45.17 -23.91
CA LYS A 19 19.19 -44.08 -24.21
C LYS A 19 18.67 -43.27 -25.39
N ASN A 20 17.60 -42.51 -25.17
CA ASN A 20 17.08 -41.38 -25.96
C ASN A 20 17.48 -41.31 -27.44
N ARG A 21 16.57 -41.60 -28.37
CA ARG A 21 16.56 -40.93 -29.69
C ARG A 21 15.17 -40.61 -30.25
N PHE A 22 14.20 -41.53 -30.25
CA PHE A 22 12.89 -41.28 -30.91
C PHE A 22 11.67 -41.84 -30.19
N PHE A 23 11.85 -42.92 -29.43
CA PHE A 23 10.73 -43.74 -28.96
C PHE A 23 10.45 -43.61 -27.45
N GLY A 24 11.39 -43.10 -26.66
CA GLY A 24 11.24 -42.97 -25.20
C GLY A 24 9.96 -42.25 -24.77
N PRO A 25 9.59 -41.11 -25.38
CA PRO A 25 8.36 -40.41 -25.03
C PRO A 25 7.06 -41.14 -25.40
N ILE A 26 7.09 -42.05 -26.38
CA ILE A 26 5.93 -42.84 -26.82
C ILE A 26 5.71 -44.02 -25.86
N PHE A 27 6.78 -44.58 -25.29
CA PHE A 27 6.73 -45.77 -24.43
C PHE A 27 6.64 -45.47 -22.94
N ALA A 28 6.95 -44.25 -22.50
CA ALA A 28 6.88 -43.84 -21.10
C ALA A 28 5.46 -43.47 -20.61
N SER A 29 4.46 -43.46 -21.51
CA SER A 29 3.13 -42.98 -21.16
C SER A 29 2.24 -44.01 -20.46
N SER A 30 2.75 -45.22 -20.13
CA SER A 30 1.93 -46.35 -19.67
C SER A 30 2.16 -46.82 -18.24
N ASP A 31 3.36 -46.65 -17.67
CA ASP A 31 3.71 -47.32 -16.41
C ASP A 31 3.90 -46.31 -15.26
N GLU A 32 3.22 -46.56 -14.14
CA GLU A 32 3.31 -45.74 -12.92
C GLU A 32 4.76 -45.71 -12.39
N GLY A 33 5.43 -44.56 -12.50
CA GLY A 33 6.76 -44.32 -11.92
C GLY A 33 7.90 -44.07 -12.91
N GLU A 34 7.67 -44.10 -14.23
CA GLU A 34 8.68 -43.74 -15.22
C GLU A 34 8.59 -42.27 -15.69
N ASN A 35 9.74 -41.64 -15.97
CA ASN A 35 9.81 -40.25 -16.45
C ASN A 35 10.55 -40.16 -17.79
N ILE A 36 10.01 -39.38 -18.73
CA ILE A 36 10.58 -39.08 -20.05
C ILE A 36 11.79 -38.12 -20.02
N GLY A 37 12.12 -37.61 -18.84
CA GLY A 37 13.15 -36.61 -18.60
C GLY A 37 12.61 -35.19 -18.80
N HIS A 38 13.20 -34.25 -18.08
CA HIS A 38 12.80 -32.85 -18.05
C HIS A 38 14.00 -31.92 -18.21
N ALA A 39 13.75 -30.72 -18.72
CA ALA A 39 14.71 -29.63 -18.71
C ALA A 39 14.00 -28.33 -18.36
N SER A 40 14.51 -27.61 -17.37
CA SER A 40 14.09 -26.26 -17.01
C SER A 40 15.31 -25.38 -16.81
N PHE A 41 15.10 -24.07 -16.64
CA PHE A 41 16.15 -23.23 -16.10
C PHE A 41 15.61 -22.32 -15.01
N LEU A 42 16.44 -22.11 -13.99
CA LEU A 42 16.23 -21.14 -12.93
C LEU A 42 17.08 -19.92 -13.23
N MET A 43 16.46 -18.75 -13.32
CA MET A 43 17.16 -17.49 -13.49
C MET A 43 17.08 -16.68 -12.20
N GLU A 44 18.23 -16.46 -11.58
CA GLU A 44 18.38 -15.60 -10.40
C GLU A 44 19.04 -14.28 -10.80
N LEU A 45 18.35 -13.16 -10.56
CA LEU A 45 18.85 -11.81 -10.83
C LEU A 45 18.86 -10.99 -9.54
N ASN A 46 19.97 -10.33 -9.25
CA ASN A 46 20.05 -9.33 -8.17
C ASN A 46 19.87 -7.90 -8.71
N GLU A 47 19.73 -6.93 -7.81
CA GLU A 47 19.50 -5.50 -8.13
C GLU A 47 20.50 -4.87 -9.11
N ARG A 48 21.66 -5.49 -9.38
CA ARG A 48 22.65 -5.02 -10.38
C ARG A 48 22.32 -5.45 -11.81
N SER A 49 21.43 -6.43 -11.97
CA SER A 49 20.99 -6.92 -13.28
C SER A 49 20.02 -5.95 -13.94
N ARG A 50 20.09 -5.84 -15.27
CA ARG A 50 19.13 -5.02 -16.04
C ARG A 50 17.73 -5.64 -16.06
N GLY A 51 17.64 -6.96 -15.93
CA GLY A 51 16.40 -7.71 -15.85
C GLY A 51 15.69 -7.63 -14.49
N TYR A 52 16.37 -7.19 -13.44
CA TYR A 52 15.82 -7.18 -12.07
C TYR A 52 14.53 -6.38 -11.97
N ALA A 53 14.53 -5.12 -12.42
CA ALA A 53 13.37 -4.24 -12.28
C ALA A 53 12.13 -4.77 -13.02
N LYS A 54 12.32 -5.43 -14.18
CA LYS A 54 11.22 -6.04 -14.93
C LYS A 54 10.59 -7.22 -14.18
N LEU A 55 11.39 -7.99 -13.45
CA LEU A 55 10.89 -9.12 -12.65
C LEU A 55 10.42 -8.71 -11.25
N ASP A 56 10.94 -7.65 -10.66
CA ASP A 56 10.50 -7.23 -9.32
C ASP A 56 9.15 -6.46 -9.35
N ASP A 57 8.74 -6.00 -10.54
CA ASP A 57 7.46 -5.35 -10.79
C ASP A 57 6.28 -6.30 -10.53
N LYS A 58 5.26 -5.79 -9.83
CA LYS A 58 4.01 -6.49 -9.49
C LYS A 58 3.21 -6.87 -10.75
N SER A 59 3.44 -6.21 -11.88
CA SER A 59 2.76 -6.48 -13.15
C SER A 59 3.30 -7.69 -13.92
N SER A 60 4.42 -8.27 -13.47
CA SER A 60 5.07 -9.40 -14.15
C SER A 60 4.15 -10.62 -14.22
N PRO A 61 4.02 -11.28 -15.40
CA PRO A 61 3.20 -12.48 -15.55
C PRO A 61 3.84 -13.73 -14.95
N PHE A 62 5.06 -13.63 -14.43
CA PHE A 62 5.85 -14.75 -13.94
C PHE A 62 5.63 -15.02 -12.45
N LEU A 63 5.74 -16.29 -12.06
CA LEU A 63 5.87 -16.68 -10.65
C LEU A 63 7.29 -16.38 -10.17
N ILE A 64 7.43 -15.29 -9.42
CA ILE A 64 8.73 -14.78 -8.95
C ILE A 64 8.91 -15.06 -7.47
N LYS A 65 10.03 -15.72 -7.13
CA LYS A 65 10.48 -15.91 -5.75
C LYS A 65 11.43 -14.78 -5.37
N LYS A 66 11.05 -13.96 -4.39
CA LYS A 66 11.86 -12.85 -3.87
C LYS A 66 12.77 -13.35 -2.75
N SER A 67 14.07 -13.15 -2.88
CA SER A 67 15.10 -13.62 -1.94
C SER A 67 16.18 -12.54 -1.75
N ILE A 68 17.23 -12.87 -1.00
CA ILE A 68 18.48 -12.09 -0.94
C ILE A 68 19.61 -12.85 -1.62
N ALA A 69 20.52 -12.13 -2.25
CA ALA A 69 21.77 -12.65 -2.77
C ALA A 69 22.95 -12.04 -2.01
N HIS A 70 24.04 -12.77 -1.94
CA HIS A 70 25.23 -12.35 -1.25
C HIS A 70 26.41 -12.28 -2.19
N VAL A 71 27.02 -11.10 -2.27
CA VAL A 71 28.08 -10.79 -3.21
C VAL A 71 29.31 -10.30 -2.44
N PRO A 72 30.52 -10.73 -2.81
CA PRO A 72 31.74 -10.18 -2.23
C PRO A 72 31.90 -8.71 -2.62
N GLU A 73 32.19 -7.87 -1.63
CA GLU A 73 32.52 -6.45 -1.79
C GLU A 73 33.91 -6.20 -1.20
N LEU A 74 34.79 -5.59 -2.00
CA LEU A 74 36.16 -5.31 -1.58
C LEU A 74 36.15 -4.10 -0.63
N VAL A 75 36.55 -4.31 0.62
CA VAL A 75 36.66 -3.25 1.62
C VAL A 75 38.12 -2.79 1.66
N GLU A 76 38.34 -1.51 1.35
CA GLU A 76 39.67 -0.84 1.41
C GLU A 76 40.78 -1.57 0.62
N GLY A 77 40.43 -2.34 -0.41
CA GLY A 77 41.40 -3.08 -1.22
C GLY A 77 42.02 -4.32 -0.55
N LYS A 78 41.66 -4.66 0.69
CA LYS A 78 42.39 -5.66 1.50
C LYS A 78 41.65 -6.98 1.70
N TYR A 79 40.34 -6.93 1.92
CA TYR A 79 39.54 -8.14 2.18
C TYR A 79 38.13 -8.02 1.61
N TYR A 80 37.47 -9.17 1.45
CA TYR A 80 36.11 -9.23 0.94
C TYR A 80 35.10 -9.32 2.10
N LYS A 81 34.12 -8.43 2.10
CA LYS A 81 32.94 -8.50 2.96
C LYS A 81 31.74 -8.99 2.16
N ARG A 82 30.84 -9.70 2.83
CA ARG A 82 29.55 -10.13 2.26
C ARG A 82 28.60 -8.94 2.18
N LYS A 83 28.29 -8.48 0.97
CA LYS A 83 27.22 -7.51 0.72
C LYS A 83 25.91 -8.24 0.44
N THR A 84 24.84 -7.83 1.09
CA THR A 84 23.50 -8.37 0.84
C THR A 84 22.80 -7.49 -0.20
N LEU A 85 22.28 -8.12 -1.25
CA LEU A 85 21.50 -7.47 -2.30
C LEU A 85 20.13 -8.14 -2.39
N LYS A 86 19.10 -7.41 -2.85
CA LYS A 86 17.83 -8.07 -3.17
C LYS A 86 18.01 -8.92 -4.43
N SER A 87 17.36 -10.07 -4.43
CA SER A 87 17.41 -11.05 -5.51
C SER A 87 16.00 -11.50 -5.87
N VAL A 88 15.77 -11.74 -7.15
CA VAL A 88 14.54 -12.32 -7.69
C VAL A 88 14.90 -13.56 -8.48
N GLN A 89 14.11 -14.61 -8.28
CA GLN A 89 14.28 -15.89 -8.93
C GLN A 89 13.02 -16.19 -9.74
N VAL A 90 13.20 -16.56 -11.01
CA VAL A 90 12.13 -17.01 -11.89
C VAL A 90 12.54 -18.33 -12.52
N THR A 91 11.61 -19.27 -12.62
CA THR A 91 11.84 -20.56 -13.28
C THR A 91 11.12 -20.58 -14.62
N HIS A 92 11.80 -21.05 -15.66
CA HIS A 92 11.16 -21.47 -16.90
C HIS A 92 11.09 -22.99 -16.92
N SER A 93 9.94 -23.53 -16.50
CA SER A 93 9.61 -24.94 -16.64
C SER A 93 8.44 -25.07 -17.61
N PHE A 94 8.61 -25.84 -18.67
CA PHE A 94 7.63 -25.94 -19.75
C PHE A 94 7.06 -27.36 -19.82
N TRP A 95 5.99 -27.62 -19.07
CA TRP A 95 5.28 -28.89 -19.02
C TRP A 95 3.91 -28.79 -19.68
N PRO A 96 3.29 -29.90 -20.15
CA PRO A 96 1.87 -29.93 -20.45
C PRO A 96 1.05 -29.90 -19.15
N LYS A 97 -0.01 -29.08 -19.11
CA LYS A 97 -0.91 -28.97 -17.94
C LYS A 97 -1.63 -30.27 -17.58
N HIS A 98 -1.86 -31.11 -18.58
CA HIS A 98 -2.41 -32.45 -18.42
C HIS A 98 -1.53 -33.42 -19.19
N PRO A 99 -1.35 -34.66 -18.69
CA PRO A 99 -0.58 -35.66 -19.41
C PRO A 99 -1.18 -35.85 -20.81
N PRO A 100 -0.37 -35.75 -21.89
CA PRO A 100 -0.88 -35.89 -23.24
C PRO A 100 -1.42 -37.30 -23.43
N SER A 101 -2.61 -37.41 -24.02
CA SER A 101 -3.19 -38.71 -24.35
C SER A 101 -2.35 -39.43 -25.41
N GLY A 102 -2.34 -40.77 -25.39
CA GLY A 102 -1.60 -41.56 -26.38
C GLY A 102 -1.94 -41.20 -27.85
N ARG A 103 -3.18 -40.75 -28.10
CA ARG A 103 -3.62 -40.25 -29.41
C ARG A 103 -2.94 -38.93 -29.79
N GLU A 104 -2.77 -38.01 -28.86
CA GLU A 104 -2.08 -36.73 -29.08
C GLU A 104 -0.59 -36.94 -29.32
N VAL A 105 0.02 -37.87 -28.57
CA VAL A 105 1.42 -38.29 -28.75
C VAL A 105 1.64 -38.90 -30.14
N ALA A 106 0.78 -39.86 -30.54
CA ALA A 106 0.83 -40.48 -31.86
C ALA A 106 0.59 -39.45 -32.98
N HIS A 107 -0.36 -38.53 -32.80
CA HIS A 107 -0.63 -37.49 -33.76
C HIS A 107 0.55 -36.51 -33.93
N ASP A 108 1.24 -36.14 -32.83
CA ASP A 108 2.46 -35.32 -32.91
C ASP A 108 3.59 -36.05 -33.65
N PHE A 109 3.70 -37.37 -33.45
CA PHE A 109 4.66 -38.22 -34.16
C PHE A 109 4.37 -38.30 -35.67
N PHE A 110 3.14 -38.61 -36.06
CA PHE A 110 2.77 -38.64 -37.48
C PHE A 110 2.88 -37.25 -38.12
N HIS A 111 2.56 -36.18 -37.40
CA HIS A 111 2.77 -34.82 -37.89
C HIS A 111 4.26 -34.47 -38.06
N PHE A 112 5.14 -35.00 -37.20
CA PHE A 112 6.59 -34.89 -37.38
C PHE A 112 7.07 -35.59 -38.66
N LEU A 113 6.51 -36.76 -38.97
CA LEU A 113 6.81 -37.49 -40.20
C LEU A 113 6.11 -36.94 -41.45
N HIS A 114 5.41 -35.80 -41.34
CA HIS A 114 4.57 -35.23 -42.41
C HIS A 114 3.42 -36.13 -42.87
N LEU A 115 3.00 -37.08 -42.03
CA LEU A 115 1.93 -38.04 -42.27
C LEU A 115 0.57 -37.61 -41.68
N ALA A 116 0.53 -36.52 -40.90
CA ALA A 116 -0.69 -35.98 -40.29
C ALA A 116 -0.70 -34.44 -40.27
N PRO A 117 -1.89 -33.80 -40.21
CA PRO A 117 -2.02 -32.35 -40.08
C PRO A 117 -1.43 -31.84 -38.75
N LYS A 118 -1.26 -30.52 -38.64
CA LYS A 118 -0.60 -29.89 -37.49
C LYS A 118 -1.31 -30.24 -36.18
N SER A 119 -0.57 -30.84 -35.24
CA SER A 119 -1.06 -31.07 -33.88
C SER A 119 -1.37 -29.74 -33.21
N LYS A 120 -2.54 -29.65 -32.55
CA LYS A 120 -2.91 -28.47 -31.76
C LYS A 120 -2.01 -28.32 -30.52
N GLY A 121 -1.42 -29.41 -30.04
CA GLY A 121 -0.65 -29.44 -28.79
C GLY A 121 -1.53 -29.24 -27.55
N VAL A 122 -0.91 -29.27 -26.38
CA VAL A 122 -1.56 -29.09 -25.07
C VAL A 122 -1.12 -27.76 -24.48
N LYS A 123 -2.00 -27.08 -23.74
CA LYS A 123 -1.62 -25.84 -23.06
C LYS A 123 -0.49 -26.12 -22.06
N PRO A 124 0.59 -25.33 -22.04
CA PRO A 124 1.65 -25.52 -21.08
C PRO A 124 1.24 -25.08 -19.67
N GLU A 125 1.84 -25.70 -18.68
CA GLU A 125 1.90 -25.28 -17.29
C GLU A 125 3.33 -24.78 -17.02
N ILE A 126 3.44 -23.52 -16.62
CA ILE A 126 4.71 -22.94 -16.17
C ILE A 126 4.82 -23.19 -14.67
N SER A 127 5.67 -24.14 -14.32
CA SER A 127 5.89 -24.58 -12.94
C SER A 127 7.15 -23.95 -12.35
N ASP A 128 7.25 -23.91 -11.02
CA ASP A 128 8.48 -23.53 -10.34
C ASP A 128 9.45 -24.71 -10.16
N HIS A 129 10.71 -24.41 -9.83
CA HIS A 129 11.76 -25.42 -9.72
C HIS A 129 11.48 -26.48 -8.64
N ASP A 130 10.90 -26.08 -7.51
CA ASP A 130 10.61 -26.99 -6.40
C ASP A 130 9.51 -27.99 -6.80
N SER A 131 8.49 -27.52 -7.53
CA SER A 131 7.48 -28.42 -8.09
C SER A 131 8.06 -29.36 -9.15
N ASP A 132 9.04 -28.93 -9.96
CA ASP A 132 9.76 -29.83 -10.87
C ASP A 132 10.49 -30.93 -10.08
N MET A 133 11.19 -30.59 -9.00
CA MET A 133 11.88 -31.57 -8.15
C MET A 133 10.91 -32.58 -7.54
N LEU A 134 9.73 -32.15 -7.12
CA LEU A 134 8.70 -33.03 -6.56
C LEU A 134 8.08 -33.96 -7.63
N ARG A 135 7.82 -33.46 -8.83
CA ARG A 135 7.29 -34.27 -9.95
C ARG A 135 8.27 -35.34 -10.43
N GLU A 136 9.56 -35.12 -10.23
CA GLU A 136 10.64 -36.03 -10.64
C GLU A 136 10.94 -37.13 -9.59
N ILE A 137 10.24 -37.14 -8.45
CA ILE A 137 10.34 -38.23 -7.46
C ILE A 137 9.83 -39.53 -8.11
N ILE A 138 10.66 -40.58 -8.03
CA ILE A 138 10.35 -41.90 -8.59
C ILE A 138 9.62 -42.74 -7.53
N GLY A 139 8.43 -43.25 -7.87
CA GLY A 139 7.63 -44.17 -7.04
C GLY A 139 6.66 -43.49 -6.05
N ASN A 140 5.90 -44.28 -5.29
CA ASN A 140 4.89 -43.83 -4.31
C ASN A 140 5.48 -43.29 -3.00
N GLY A 141 6.78 -42.98 -2.96
CA GLY A 141 7.45 -42.48 -1.76
C GLY A 141 7.26 -40.98 -1.60
N SER A 142 6.77 -40.55 -0.43
CA SER A 142 6.85 -39.15 -0.02
C SER A 142 8.32 -38.73 0.10
N SER A 143 8.72 -37.59 -0.48
CA SER A 143 10.05 -37.04 -0.22
C SER A 143 10.19 -36.67 1.26
N ILE A 144 11.37 -36.92 1.82
CA ILE A 144 11.72 -36.48 3.16
C ILE A 144 12.57 -35.22 3.01
N PRO A 145 12.09 -34.04 3.43
CA PRO A 145 12.86 -32.81 3.30
C PRO A 145 14.11 -32.87 4.17
N ILE A 146 15.26 -32.59 3.57
CA ILE A 146 16.53 -32.53 4.28
C ILE A 146 16.69 -31.12 4.86
N LYS A 147 16.79 -31.05 6.20
CA LYS A 147 17.06 -29.82 6.94
C LYS A 147 18.53 -29.76 7.32
N HIS A 148 19.23 -28.72 6.88
CA HIS A 148 20.61 -28.50 7.25
C HIS A 148 20.75 -28.01 8.71
N PRO A 149 21.86 -28.34 9.41
CA PRO A 149 22.13 -27.83 10.75
C PRO A 149 22.04 -26.29 10.77
N THR A 150 21.52 -25.70 11.85
CA THR A 150 21.24 -24.25 12.03
C THR A 150 20.00 -23.68 11.33
N TYR A 151 19.27 -24.45 10.52
CA TYR A 151 18.04 -23.95 9.88
C TYR A 151 17.02 -23.44 10.91
N GLN A 152 16.71 -24.25 11.92
CA GLN A 152 15.66 -23.95 12.88
C GLN A 152 16.01 -22.75 13.78
N GLU A 153 17.25 -22.69 14.27
CA GLU A 153 17.74 -21.55 15.07
C GLU A 153 17.69 -20.22 14.29
N ASN A 154 18.11 -20.22 13.03
CA ASN A 154 18.07 -19.03 12.19
C ASN A 154 16.63 -18.62 11.84
N LEU A 155 15.74 -19.60 11.65
CA LEU A 155 14.33 -19.37 11.38
C LEU A 155 13.64 -18.73 12.60
N GLU A 156 13.91 -19.23 13.81
CA GLU A 156 13.41 -18.65 15.06
C GLU A 156 13.88 -17.21 15.26
N LYS A 157 15.13 -16.90 14.91
CA LYS A 157 15.65 -15.53 14.94
C LYS A 157 14.87 -14.60 14.00
N ILE A 158 14.57 -15.05 12.77
CA ILE A 158 13.76 -14.29 11.81
C ILE A 158 12.33 -14.10 12.34
N HIS A 159 11.72 -15.14 12.92
CA HIS A 159 10.38 -15.02 13.51
C HIS A 159 10.34 -14.04 14.68
N LYS A 160 11.37 -14.06 15.55
CA LYS A 160 11.49 -13.09 16.65
C LYS A 160 11.62 -11.66 16.13
N ASP A 161 12.41 -11.46 15.08
CA ASP A 161 12.56 -10.14 14.44
C ASP A 161 11.25 -9.69 13.77
N LYS A 162 10.52 -10.60 13.11
CA LYS A 162 9.18 -10.33 12.56
C LYS A 162 8.18 -9.95 13.64
N SER A 163 8.17 -10.65 14.77
CA SER A 163 7.28 -10.34 15.90
C SER A 163 7.54 -8.94 16.46
N LYS A 164 8.79 -8.59 16.75
CA LYS A 164 9.16 -7.24 17.20
C LYS A 164 8.82 -6.16 16.18
N TYR A 165 8.89 -6.52 14.91
CA TYR A 165 8.62 -5.64 13.80
C TYR A 165 7.11 -5.38 13.64
N VAL A 166 6.24 -6.35 13.91
CA VAL A 166 4.78 -6.15 14.00
C VAL A 166 4.43 -5.08 15.04
N ASP A 167 5.07 -5.10 16.21
CA ASP A 167 4.84 -4.07 17.25
C ASP A 167 5.16 -2.66 16.74
N LYS A 168 6.20 -2.52 15.90
CA LYS A 168 6.54 -1.23 15.27
C LYS A 168 5.50 -0.81 14.25
N VAL A 169 4.98 -1.74 13.44
CA VAL A 169 3.91 -1.47 12.47
C VAL A 169 2.66 -0.96 13.19
N VAL A 170 2.26 -1.61 14.28
CA VAL A 170 1.10 -1.17 15.08
C VAL A 170 1.32 0.23 15.64
N LYS A 171 2.52 0.55 16.14
CA LYS A 171 2.85 1.90 16.62
C LYS A 171 2.72 2.96 15.54
N VAL A 172 3.25 2.72 14.34
CA VAL A 172 3.15 3.68 13.22
C VAL A 172 1.70 3.83 12.77
N TRP A 173 0.92 2.75 12.75
CA TRP A 173 -0.49 2.81 12.41
C TRP A 173 -1.32 3.59 13.45
N ASN A 174 -1.01 3.43 14.73
CA ASN A 174 -1.63 4.24 15.79
C ASN A 174 -1.29 5.73 15.64
N LEU A 175 -0.03 6.07 15.29
CA LEU A 175 0.38 7.45 15.02
C LEU A 175 -0.36 8.04 13.82
N ASP A 176 -0.56 7.26 12.76
CA ASP A 176 -1.32 7.66 11.57
C ASP A 176 -2.78 7.97 11.91
N ASN A 177 -3.42 7.07 12.67
CA ASN A 177 -4.78 7.26 13.16
C ASN A 177 -4.89 8.46 14.11
N ASP A 178 -3.91 8.67 14.99
CA ASP A 178 -3.85 9.85 15.86
C ASP A 178 -3.76 11.14 15.03
N LEU A 179 -2.97 11.17 13.96
CA LEU A 179 -2.86 12.34 13.06
C LEU A 179 -4.21 12.65 12.38
N ASP A 180 -4.93 11.64 11.92
CA ASP A 180 -6.28 11.84 11.36
C ASP A 180 -7.29 12.32 12.41
N ASN A 181 -7.22 11.77 13.63
CA ASN A 181 -8.02 12.23 14.75
C ASN A 181 -7.73 13.68 15.11
N LYS A 182 -6.46 14.11 15.08
CA LYS A 182 -6.06 15.51 15.27
C LYS A 182 -6.77 16.43 14.29
N LYS A 183 -6.72 16.11 12.99
CA LYS A 183 -7.40 16.89 11.94
C LYS A 183 -8.91 16.97 12.16
N ASN A 184 -9.53 15.86 12.60
CA ASN A 184 -10.96 15.83 12.91
C ASN A 184 -11.29 16.75 14.10
N ILE A 185 -10.52 16.67 15.18
CA ILE A 185 -10.69 17.52 16.38
C ILE A 185 -10.48 18.99 16.03
N GLU A 186 -9.45 19.35 15.27
CA GLU A 186 -9.19 20.73 14.83
C GLU A 186 -10.33 21.28 13.98
N ARG A 187 -10.89 20.47 13.07
CA ARG A 187 -12.09 20.85 12.28
C ARG A 187 -13.30 21.10 13.17
N ASN A 188 -13.56 20.21 14.13
CA ASN A 188 -14.68 20.35 15.06
C ASN A 188 -14.52 21.57 15.97
N LEU A 189 -13.31 21.81 16.49
CA LEU A 189 -12.99 23.00 17.28
C LEU A 189 -13.25 24.28 16.49
N LYS A 190 -12.81 24.35 15.23
CA LYS A 190 -13.06 25.51 14.37
C LYS A 190 -14.56 25.75 14.16
N ALA A 191 -15.35 24.69 13.97
CA ALA A 191 -16.80 24.78 13.82
C ALA A 191 -17.47 25.26 15.13
N LEU A 192 -17.08 24.71 16.28
CA LEU A 192 -17.62 25.11 17.59
C LEU A 192 -17.23 26.54 17.97
N MET A 193 -16.00 26.97 17.71
CA MET A 193 -15.58 28.36 17.94
C MET A 193 -16.37 29.33 17.06
N SER A 194 -16.65 28.96 15.80
CA SER A 194 -17.51 29.75 14.92
C SER A 194 -18.95 29.82 15.43
N LYS A 195 -19.49 28.70 15.94
CA LYS A 195 -20.81 28.64 16.55
C LYS A 195 -20.89 29.49 17.83
N GLN A 196 -19.87 29.41 18.69
CA GLN A 196 -19.76 30.22 19.91
C GLN A 196 -19.78 31.71 19.56
N GLN A 197 -19.00 32.13 18.57
CA GLN A 197 -18.97 33.52 18.12
C GLN A 197 -20.33 33.97 17.57
N ALA A 198 -21.02 33.11 16.82
CA ALA A 198 -22.36 33.41 16.30
C ALA A 198 -23.40 33.56 17.43
N LEU A 199 -23.35 32.70 18.45
CA LEU A 199 -24.23 32.80 19.63
C LEU A 199 -24.00 34.08 20.43
N ILE A 200 -22.74 34.50 20.61
CA ILE A 200 -22.40 35.77 21.26
C ILE A 200 -23.03 36.94 20.51
N VAL A 201 -22.85 37.00 19.19
CA VAL A 201 -23.41 38.06 18.34
C VAL A 201 -24.95 38.05 18.38
N PHE A 202 -25.56 36.86 18.36
CA PHE A 202 -27.01 36.72 18.42
C PHE A 202 -27.57 37.21 19.77
N ARG A 203 -26.96 36.80 20.88
CA ARG A 203 -27.35 37.21 22.23
C ARG A 203 -27.23 38.72 22.41
N ASP A 204 -26.11 39.31 22.00
CA ASP A 204 -25.87 40.75 22.18
C ASP A 204 -26.89 41.57 21.38
N ARG A 205 -27.25 41.11 20.17
CA ARG A 205 -28.31 41.71 19.36
C ARG A 205 -29.70 41.53 19.99
N LEU A 206 -29.98 40.37 20.59
CA LEU A 206 -31.25 40.12 21.28
C LEU A 206 -31.42 41.05 22.47
N ILE A 207 -30.36 41.26 23.26
CA ILE A 207 -30.34 42.22 24.37
C ILE A 207 -30.65 43.63 23.86
N GLU A 208 -29.98 44.08 22.80
CA GLU A 208 -30.21 45.39 22.19
C GLU A 208 -31.66 45.57 21.73
N ILE A 209 -32.21 44.61 20.98
CA ILE A 209 -33.60 44.65 20.50
C ILE A 209 -34.58 44.66 21.68
N SER A 210 -34.33 43.82 22.70
CA SER A 210 -35.19 43.75 23.88
C SER A 210 -35.24 45.07 24.64
N GLN A 211 -34.10 45.76 24.76
CA GLN A 211 -34.00 47.04 25.43
C GLN A 211 -34.79 48.11 24.66
N ILE A 212 -34.61 48.19 23.34
CA ILE A 212 -35.33 49.14 22.47
C ILE A 212 -36.84 48.95 22.57
N GLU A 213 -37.33 47.70 22.52
CA GLU A 213 -38.76 47.41 22.57
C GLU A 213 -39.36 47.71 23.96
N LEU A 214 -38.64 47.37 25.04
CA LEU A 214 -39.08 47.67 26.40
C LEU A 214 -39.10 49.17 26.68
N ASP A 215 -38.08 49.91 26.23
CA ASP A 215 -38.01 51.38 26.38
C ASP A 215 -39.18 52.04 25.64
N ALA A 216 -39.51 51.59 24.43
CA ALA A 216 -40.65 52.10 23.66
C ALA A 216 -42.01 51.83 24.36
N LEU A 217 -42.17 50.66 24.98
CA LEU A 217 -43.38 50.33 25.75
C LEU A 217 -43.46 51.15 27.05
N GLN A 218 -42.34 51.35 27.74
CA GLN A 218 -42.27 52.18 28.94
C GLN A 218 -42.56 53.66 28.63
N GLU A 219 -42.05 54.17 27.51
CA GLU A 219 -42.34 55.54 27.06
C GLU A 219 -43.85 55.70 26.77
N LYS A 220 -44.46 54.72 26.10
CA LYS A 220 -45.91 54.72 25.85
C LYS A 220 -46.71 54.71 27.15
N LYS A 221 -46.26 53.93 28.15
CA LYS A 221 -46.85 53.88 29.49
C LYS A 221 -46.75 55.25 30.19
N GLY A 222 -45.59 55.89 30.14
CA GLY A 222 -45.37 57.23 30.68
C GLY A 222 -46.34 58.25 30.10
N ARG A 223 -46.42 58.32 28.76
CA ARG A 223 -47.34 59.25 28.06
C ARG A 223 -48.83 59.02 28.41
N LEU A 224 -49.25 57.76 28.54
CA LEU A 224 -50.63 57.42 28.97
C LEU A 224 -50.88 57.82 30.43
N THR A 225 -49.89 57.62 31.30
CA THR A 225 -49.97 58.00 32.72
C THR A 225 -50.08 59.52 32.87
N ASP A 226 -49.27 60.29 32.14
CA ASP A 226 -49.31 61.75 32.14
C ASP A 226 -50.67 62.29 31.69
N ARG A 227 -51.23 61.71 30.61
CA ARG A 227 -52.59 62.04 30.13
C ARG A 227 -53.67 61.71 31.16
N LEU A 228 -53.56 60.57 31.84
CA LEU A 228 -54.49 60.18 32.88
C LEU A 228 -54.47 61.20 34.04
N ILE A 229 -53.29 61.65 34.45
CA ILE A 229 -53.13 62.68 35.48
C ILE A 229 -53.77 63.99 35.03
N GLU A 230 -53.52 64.42 33.79
CA GLU A 230 -54.12 65.64 33.23
C GLU A 230 -55.65 65.57 33.20
N ASN A 231 -56.21 64.44 32.75
CA ASN A 231 -57.66 64.22 32.74
C ASN A 231 -58.24 64.18 34.16
N THR A 232 -57.55 63.56 35.11
CA THR A 232 -57.96 63.54 36.52
C THR A 232 -58.06 64.96 37.08
N HIS A 233 -57.09 65.82 36.77
CA HIS A 233 -57.10 67.23 37.18
C HIS A 233 -58.29 67.99 36.57
N LYS A 234 -58.60 67.77 35.28
CA LYS A 234 -59.78 68.35 34.60
C LYS A 234 -61.08 67.85 35.22
N THR A 235 -61.19 66.56 35.51
CA THR A 235 -62.35 65.93 36.16
C THR A 235 -62.61 66.53 37.54
N ILE A 236 -61.57 66.72 38.36
CA ILE A 236 -61.67 67.37 39.67
C ILE A 236 -62.14 68.82 39.54
N PHE A 237 -61.58 69.58 38.60
CA PHE A 237 -61.97 70.97 38.35
C PHE A 237 -63.44 71.10 37.93
N LEU A 238 -63.88 70.29 36.95
CA LEU A 238 -65.25 70.30 36.45
C LEU A 238 -66.25 69.83 37.52
N SER A 239 -65.88 68.86 38.36
CA SER A 239 -66.70 68.43 39.49
C SER A 239 -66.90 69.53 40.52
N LYS A 240 -65.84 70.30 40.83
CA LYS A 240 -65.93 71.49 41.69
C LYS A 240 -66.82 72.58 41.07
N LYS A 241 -66.67 72.83 39.75
CA LYS A 241 -67.48 73.78 39.00
C LYS A 241 -68.97 73.40 39.03
N LEU A 242 -69.30 72.13 38.77
CA LEU A 242 -70.66 71.61 38.81
C LEU A 242 -71.29 71.76 40.21
N ASN A 243 -70.53 71.43 41.27
CA ASN A 243 -70.98 71.57 42.65
C ASN A 243 -71.25 73.04 43.01
N TYR A 244 -70.41 73.98 42.53
CA TYR A 244 -70.66 75.42 42.72
C TYR A 244 -71.95 75.87 42.02
N LEU A 245 -72.12 75.53 40.74
CA LEU A 245 -73.31 75.89 39.96
C LEU A 245 -74.60 75.26 40.54
N GLY A 246 -74.52 74.05 41.10
CA GLY A 246 -75.64 73.36 41.72
C GLY A 246 -76.16 73.97 43.04
N LYS A 247 -75.43 74.93 43.64
CA LYS A 247 -75.86 75.63 44.86
C LYS A 247 -76.78 76.83 44.59
N ILE A 248 -77.04 77.16 43.31
CA ILE A 248 -77.90 78.27 42.91
C ILE A 248 -79.36 77.83 42.93
N PHE A 249 -80.21 78.47 43.76
CA PHE A 249 -81.59 78.03 44.03
C PHE A 249 -82.57 78.26 42.84
N GLU A 250 -82.31 79.27 42.00
CA GLU A 250 -83.04 79.54 40.75
C GLU A 250 -82.05 79.91 39.61
N PRO A 251 -81.41 78.92 38.96
CA PRO A 251 -80.44 79.19 37.91
C PRO A 251 -81.14 79.70 36.65
N ASP A 252 -80.60 80.79 36.09
CA ASP A 252 -81.02 81.37 34.84
C ASP A 252 -80.73 80.42 33.65
N PRO A 253 -81.33 80.63 32.47
CA PRO A 253 -81.19 79.73 31.33
C PRO A 253 -79.74 79.48 30.91
N LYS A 254 -78.86 80.48 30.97
CA LYS A 254 -77.44 80.32 30.61
C LYS A 254 -76.71 79.43 31.60
N THR A 255 -76.98 79.58 32.89
CA THR A 255 -76.40 78.74 33.94
C THR A 255 -76.86 77.28 33.82
N ARG A 256 -78.13 77.03 33.43
CA ARG A 256 -78.63 75.66 33.16
C ARG A 256 -77.95 75.01 31.96
N ASP A 257 -77.72 75.77 30.88
CA ASP A 257 -77.00 75.28 29.70
C ASP A 257 -75.53 74.99 30.01
N GLU A 258 -74.88 75.85 30.81
CA GLU A 258 -73.52 75.62 31.29
C GLU A 258 -73.42 74.38 32.18
N MET A 259 -74.39 74.15 33.08
CA MET A 259 -74.45 72.91 33.88
C MET A 259 -74.57 71.66 33.00
N LYS A 260 -75.43 71.69 31.97
CA LYS A 260 -75.55 70.57 31.00
C LYS A 260 -74.24 70.32 30.26
N GLN A 261 -73.58 71.37 29.77
CA GLN A 261 -72.29 71.25 29.09
C GLN A 261 -71.22 70.67 30.02
N VAL A 262 -71.13 71.15 31.27
CA VAL A 262 -70.18 70.63 32.26
C VAL A 262 -70.48 69.17 32.57
N MET A 263 -71.74 68.77 32.76
CA MET A 263 -72.11 67.36 32.98
C MET A 263 -71.70 66.46 31.82
N GLN A 264 -71.91 66.92 30.58
CA GLN A 264 -71.57 66.14 29.39
C GLN A 264 -70.05 65.99 29.24
N LEU A 265 -69.29 67.07 29.44
CA LEU A 265 -67.82 67.02 29.43
C LEU A 265 -67.27 66.08 30.51
N LEU A 266 -67.90 66.07 31.68
CA LEU A 266 -67.52 65.19 32.81
C LEU A 266 -67.78 63.72 32.47
N ALA A 267 -68.92 63.41 31.85
CA ALA A 267 -69.25 62.06 31.40
C ALA A 267 -68.27 61.58 30.31
N ASP A 268 -67.92 62.44 29.36
CA ASP A 268 -66.95 62.13 28.30
C ASP A 268 -65.55 61.89 28.87
N LEU A 269 -65.08 62.74 29.79
CA LEU A 269 -63.79 62.57 30.47
C LEU A 269 -63.73 61.31 31.34
N GLN A 270 -64.80 60.99 32.08
CA GLN A 270 -64.87 59.75 32.87
C GLN A 270 -64.82 58.50 31.98
N LYS A 271 -65.47 58.54 30.81
CA LYS A 271 -65.41 57.46 29.83
C LYS A 271 -64.00 57.32 29.24
N GLU A 272 -63.34 58.44 28.95
CA GLU A 272 -61.97 58.46 28.45
C GLU A 272 -60.98 57.93 29.50
N GLU A 273 -61.09 58.35 30.77
CA GLU A 273 -60.27 57.84 31.88
C GLU A 273 -60.44 56.33 32.08
N LEU A 274 -61.67 55.82 31.99
CA LEU A 274 -61.93 54.38 32.08
C LEU A 274 -61.23 53.63 30.93
N GLY A 275 -61.32 54.15 29.71
CA GLY A 275 -60.61 53.60 28.54
C GLY A 275 -59.10 53.61 28.71
N MET A 276 -58.52 54.73 29.16
CA MET A 276 -57.08 54.84 29.41
C MET A 276 -56.60 53.88 30.51
N ARG A 277 -57.37 53.67 31.59
CA ARG A 277 -57.02 52.69 32.63
C ARG A 277 -57.01 51.25 32.11
N GLN A 278 -57.94 50.91 31.22
CA GLN A 278 -57.96 49.61 30.54
C GLN A 278 -56.75 49.45 29.60
N GLU A 279 -56.40 50.50 28.84
CA GLU A 279 -55.21 50.47 28.00
C GLU A 279 -53.91 50.35 28.81
N LEU A 280 -53.83 51.00 29.97
CA LEU A 280 -52.65 50.98 30.84
C LEU A 280 -52.44 49.57 31.42
N THR A 281 -53.51 48.90 31.88
CA THR A 281 -53.45 47.51 32.37
C THR A 281 -53.01 46.54 31.27
N VAL A 282 -53.57 46.64 30.06
CA VAL A 282 -53.13 45.83 28.90
C VAL A 282 -51.66 46.09 28.55
N LEU A 283 -51.22 47.35 28.63
CA LEU A 283 -49.83 47.72 28.34
C LEU A 283 -48.86 47.17 29.40
N GLU A 284 -49.24 47.18 30.68
CA GLU A 284 -48.45 46.60 31.77
C GLU A 284 -48.29 45.08 31.61
N GLU A 285 -49.39 44.38 31.29
CA GLU A 285 -49.34 42.94 30.99
C GLU A 285 -48.43 42.67 29.80
N LYS A 286 -48.50 43.50 28.74
CA LYS A 286 -47.63 43.37 27.57
C LYS A 286 -46.16 43.56 27.91
N ILE A 287 -45.81 44.54 28.74
CA ILE A 287 -44.43 44.76 29.20
C ILE A 287 -43.91 43.52 29.93
N ILE A 288 -44.70 42.98 30.87
CA ILE A 288 -44.32 41.79 31.66
C ILE A 288 -44.13 40.58 30.72
N GLN A 289 -45.06 40.34 29.80
CA GLN A 289 -44.96 39.23 28.85
C GLN A 289 -43.73 39.35 27.94
N THR A 290 -43.46 40.53 27.40
CA THR A 290 -42.30 40.78 26.56
C THR A 290 -40.99 40.57 27.34
N GLN A 291 -40.92 41.05 28.59
CA GLN A 291 -39.76 40.87 29.46
C GLN A 291 -39.50 39.39 29.78
N LEU A 292 -40.54 38.63 30.14
CA LEU A 292 -40.44 37.19 30.39
C LEU A 292 -39.95 36.44 29.15
N LYS A 293 -40.52 36.73 27.98
CA LYS A 293 -40.14 36.11 26.71
C LYS A 293 -38.65 36.32 26.40
N TYR A 294 -38.15 37.54 26.55
CA TYR A 294 -36.73 37.82 26.30
C TYR A 294 -35.82 37.19 27.34
N GLN A 295 -36.20 37.18 28.62
CA GLN A 295 -35.44 36.49 29.66
C GLN A 295 -35.33 34.98 29.39
N GLU A 296 -36.42 34.33 29.02
CA GLU A 296 -36.40 32.90 28.65
C GLU A 296 -35.46 32.62 27.47
N GLN A 297 -35.46 33.50 26.47
CA GLN A 297 -34.63 33.32 25.29
C GLN A 297 -33.14 33.54 25.60
N ILE A 298 -32.81 34.57 26.40
CA ILE A 298 -31.44 34.81 26.86
C ILE A 298 -30.92 33.64 27.71
N LEU A 299 -31.76 33.07 28.58
CA LEU A 299 -31.38 31.90 29.38
C LEU A 299 -31.10 30.68 28.50
N LYS A 300 -31.94 30.41 27.49
CA LYS A 300 -31.70 29.33 26.52
C LYS A 300 -30.40 29.52 25.76
N ASP A 301 -30.10 30.74 25.30
CA ASP A 301 -28.86 31.05 24.61
C ASP A 301 -27.64 30.89 25.53
N GLN A 302 -27.77 31.25 26.82
CA GLN A 302 -26.73 31.04 27.83
C GLN A 302 -26.46 29.55 28.08
N GLU A 303 -27.50 28.74 28.24
CA GLU A 303 -27.36 27.29 28.39
C GLU A 303 -26.68 26.65 27.17
N GLU A 304 -27.03 27.10 25.95
CA GLU A 304 -26.39 26.60 24.73
C GLU A 304 -24.92 27.02 24.65
N MET A 305 -24.58 28.26 24.98
CA MET A 305 -23.18 28.71 25.06
C MET A 305 -22.38 27.91 26.08
N GLU A 306 -22.93 27.63 27.26
CA GLU A 306 -22.26 26.80 28.27
C GLU A 306 -21.99 25.38 27.76
N ARG A 307 -22.95 24.78 27.04
CA ARG A 307 -22.76 23.47 26.40
C ARG A 307 -21.62 23.51 25.39
N VAL A 308 -21.63 24.51 24.50
CA VAL A 308 -20.57 24.70 23.48
C VAL A 308 -19.20 24.91 24.15
N ASN A 309 -19.13 25.71 25.22
CA ASN A 309 -17.88 25.95 25.95
C ASN A 309 -17.32 24.69 26.61
N LYS A 310 -18.18 23.84 27.19
CA LYS A 310 -17.78 22.55 27.75
C LYS A 310 -17.27 21.59 26.67
N GLU A 311 -17.87 21.62 25.48
CA GLU A 311 -17.42 20.80 24.36
C GLU A 311 -16.07 21.29 23.80
N ILE A 312 -15.89 22.61 23.67
CA ILE A 312 -14.61 23.22 23.28
C ILE A 312 -13.50 22.83 24.25
N SER A 313 -13.73 22.94 25.57
CA SER A 313 -12.70 22.61 26.56
C SER A 313 -12.34 21.12 26.55
N LEU A 314 -13.34 20.24 26.37
CA LEU A 314 -13.11 18.81 26.20
C LEU A 314 -12.23 18.54 24.97
N LEU A 315 -12.59 19.07 23.80
CA LEU A 315 -11.83 18.87 22.57
C LEU A 315 -10.42 19.48 22.66
N GLN A 316 -10.24 20.61 23.34
CA GLN A 316 -8.92 21.20 23.59
C GLN A 316 -8.05 20.28 24.46
N SER A 317 -8.60 19.67 25.52
CA SER A 317 -7.87 18.70 26.35
C SER A 317 -7.52 17.42 25.59
N GLN A 318 -8.41 16.95 24.70
CA GLN A 318 -8.13 15.82 23.83
C GLN A 318 -7.01 16.16 22.84
N LEU A 319 -7.04 17.36 22.26
CA LEU A 319 -6.02 17.84 21.34
C LEU A 319 -4.65 17.97 22.02
N SER A 320 -4.58 18.45 23.27
CA SER A 320 -3.32 18.53 24.00
C SER A 320 -2.74 17.15 24.29
N ALA A 321 -3.55 16.22 24.78
CA ALA A 321 -3.12 14.83 25.03
C ALA A 321 -2.69 14.09 23.74
N LEU A 322 -3.27 14.46 22.60
CA LEU A 322 -2.92 13.90 21.30
C LEU A 322 -1.63 14.53 20.76
N ASN A 323 -1.44 15.85 20.91
CA ASN A 323 -0.19 16.52 20.56
C ASN A 323 1.01 16.00 21.38
N GLU A 324 0.81 15.69 22.66
CA GLU A 324 1.85 15.05 23.48
C GLU A 324 2.22 13.66 22.92
N ARG A 325 1.24 12.85 22.52
CA ARG A 325 1.48 11.53 21.92
C ARG A 325 2.18 11.60 20.57
N LEU A 326 1.82 12.58 19.73
CA LEU A 326 2.39 12.74 18.40
C LEU A 326 3.83 13.28 18.43
N HIS A 327 4.31 13.90 19.52
CA HIS A 327 5.70 14.39 19.64
C HIS A 327 6.23 15.15 18.40
N ASN A 328 5.39 15.99 17.77
CA ASN A 328 5.69 16.73 16.53
C ASN A 328 5.93 15.87 15.27
N VAL A 329 5.46 14.62 15.26
CA VAL A 329 5.42 13.79 14.06
C VAL A 329 4.44 14.38 13.06
N ASP A 330 4.90 14.56 11.83
CA ASP A 330 4.11 15.05 10.70
C ASP A 330 3.79 13.92 9.70
N GLU A 331 2.97 14.21 8.70
CA GLU A 331 2.59 13.25 7.67
C GLU A 331 3.80 12.72 6.89
N THR A 332 4.81 13.57 6.67
CA THR A 332 6.00 13.18 5.91
C THR A 332 6.86 12.17 6.66
N GLN A 333 6.99 12.33 7.97
CA GLN A 333 7.67 11.40 8.85
C GLN A 333 6.90 10.09 8.95
N ILE A 334 5.57 10.11 9.03
CA ILE A 334 4.77 8.88 9.03
C ILE A 334 4.93 8.14 7.70
N GLU A 335 4.93 8.84 6.57
CA GLU A 335 5.13 8.21 5.26
C GLU A 335 6.55 7.63 5.11
N ALA A 336 7.57 8.35 5.60
CA ALA A 336 8.93 7.84 5.66
C ALA A 336 9.02 6.57 6.52
N LEU A 337 8.37 6.56 7.70
CA LEU A 337 8.28 5.39 8.57
C LEU A 337 7.54 4.24 7.87
N LYS A 338 6.40 4.49 7.20
CA LYS A 338 5.67 3.47 6.42
C LYS A 338 6.55 2.89 5.32
N SER A 339 7.33 3.71 4.63
CA SER A 339 8.28 3.24 3.60
C SER A 339 9.39 2.37 4.20
N GLU A 340 10.06 2.83 5.26
CA GLU A 340 11.09 2.06 5.98
C GLU A 340 10.52 0.72 6.48
N LEU A 341 9.30 0.76 7.01
CA LEU A 341 8.57 -0.41 7.41
C LEU A 341 8.38 -1.38 6.22
N ASN A 342 7.83 -0.91 5.11
CA ASN A 342 7.63 -1.75 3.92
C ASN A 342 8.94 -2.37 3.42
N GLU A 343 10.03 -1.61 3.40
CA GLU A 343 11.36 -2.11 3.04
C GLU A 343 11.87 -3.18 4.01
N ARG A 344 11.70 -2.98 5.32
CA ARG A 344 12.13 -3.94 6.33
C ARG A 344 11.31 -5.23 6.29
N SER A 345 10.00 -5.12 6.04
CA SER A 345 9.10 -6.25 5.85
C SER A 345 9.48 -7.09 4.63
N ASP A 346 9.75 -6.42 3.49
CA ASP A 346 10.26 -7.06 2.27
C ASP A 346 11.60 -7.77 2.55
N PHE A 347 12.53 -7.09 3.23
CA PHE A 347 13.83 -7.65 3.60
C PHE A 347 13.70 -8.91 4.47
N LEU A 348 12.90 -8.89 5.53
CA LEU A 348 12.72 -10.05 6.42
C LEU A 348 12.08 -11.24 5.68
N SER A 349 11.16 -10.96 4.75
CA SER A 349 10.52 -11.99 3.92
C SER A 349 11.49 -12.61 2.91
N ARG A 350 12.33 -11.78 2.28
CA ARG A 350 13.42 -12.24 1.41
C ARG A 350 14.47 -13.05 2.18
N GLN A 351 14.79 -12.65 3.41
CA GLN A 351 15.74 -13.36 4.27
C GLN A 351 15.21 -14.75 4.68
N GLU A 352 13.92 -14.85 5.00
CA GLU A 352 13.29 -16.15 5.27
C GLU A 352 13.34 -17.06 4.05
N THR A 353 13.02 -16.50 2.87
CA THR A 353 13.07 -17.26 1.60
C THR A 353 14.48 -17.72 1.29
N PHE A 354 15.49 -16.87 1.47
CA PHE A 354 16.90 -17.25 1.32
C PHE A 354 17.29 -18.40 2.25
N LEU A 355 16.87 -18.34 3.52
CA LEU A 355 17.16 -19.39 4.49
C LEU A 355 16.50 -20.71 4.11
N LYS A 356 15.25 -20.67 3.65
CA LYS A 356 14.54 -21.86 3.12
C LYS A 356 15.29 -22.45 1.93
N ASN A 357 15.60 -21.64 0.91
CA ASN A 357 16.24 -22.12 -0.31
C ASN A 357 17.65 -22.68 -0.08
N THR A 358 18.37 -22.18 0.94
CA THR A 358 19.75 -22.63 1.21
C THR A 358 19.80 -23.87 2.10
N ASN A 359 18.85 -24.01 3.03
CA ASN A 359 18.94 -24.98 4.14
C ASN A 359 17.82 -26.01 4.17
N LEU A 360 16.86 -25.93 3.25
CA LEU A 360 15.81 -26.92 3.05
C LEU A 360 15.91 -27.41 1.60
N THR A 361 16.07 -28.72 1.41
CA THR A 361 15.99 -29.35 0.09
C THR A 361 14.91 -30.42 0.13
N ASP A 362 14.08 -30.45 -0.91
CA ASP A 362 12.97 -31.39 -1.03
C ASP A 362 12.79 -31.81 -2.51
N GLY A 363 12.36 -33.05 -2.73
CA GLY A 363 12.26 -33.66 -4.05
C GLY A 363 13.58 -34.17 -4.64
N ARG A 364 13.53 -34.54 -5.94
CA ARG A 364 14.68 -35.10 -6.66
C ARG A 364 15.47 -34.00 -7.38
N HIS A 365 16.73 -33.82 -6.99
CA HIS A 365 17.65 -32.92 -7.68
C HIS A 365 17.86 -33.30 -9.16
N PRO A 366 18.14 -32.31 -10.03
CA PRO A 366 18.43 -32.57 -11.43
C PRO A 366 19.69 -33.45 -11.58
N ASP A 367 19.66 -34.36 -12.54
CA ASP A 367 20.81 -35.23 -12.86
C ASP A 367 22.02 -34.39 -13.32
N HIS A 368 21.75 -33.26 -13.99
CA HIS A 368 22.75 -32.29 -14.40
C HIS A 368 22.27 -30.85 -14.17
N SER A 369 23.19 -30.01 -13.71
CA SER A 369 23.01 -28.56 -13.59
C SER A 369 24.18 -27.84 -14.27
N VAL A 370 23.88 -26.82 -15.08
CA VAL A 370 24.87 -26.00 -15.80
C VAL A 370 24.62 -24.53 -15.52
N SER A 371 25.65 -23.78 -15.13
CA SER A 371 25.51 -22.38 -14.69
C SER A 371 26.03 -21.42 -15.74
N LEU A 372 25.14 -20.59 -16.27
CA LEU A 372 25.45 -19.58 -17.27
C LEU A 372 25.51 -18.18 -16.63
N PRO A 373 26.55 -17.38 -16.92
CA PRO A 373 26.68 -16.03 -16.38
C PRO A 373 25.66 -15.08 -17.03
N THR A 374 25.18 -14.12 -16.24
CA THR A 374 24.31 -13.02 -16.67
C THR A 374 25.00 -11.67 -16.41
N SER A 375 24.36 -10.54 -16.74
CA SER A 375 25.01 -9.23 -16.63
C SER A 375 25.49 -8.90 -15.21
N ASP A 376 24.81 -9.43 -14.18
CA ASP A 376 25.14 -9.26 -12.76
C ASP A 376 26.46 -9.90 -12.31
N SER A 377 27.02 -10.77 -13.15
CA SER A 377 28.32 -11.42 -12.92
C SER A 377 29.49 -10.47 -13.20
N GLY A 378 29.24 -9.32 -13.83
CA GLY A 378 30.29 -8.35 -14.22
C GLY A 378 31.21 -8.84 -15.33
N LEU A 379 30.87 -9.96 -15.98
CA LEU A 379 31.64 -10.55 -17.06
C LEU A 379 31.28 -9.89 -18.40
N PRO A 380 32.24 -9.74 -19.34
CA PRO A 380 32.00 -9.11 -20.63
C PRO A 380 31.14 -9.98 -21.57
N TYR A 381 31.30 -11.30 -21.53
CA TYR A 381 30.50 -12.25 -22.30
C TYR A 381 29.55 -12.99 -21.36
N TYR A 382 28.25 -12.73 -21.51
CA TYR A 382 27.19 -13.25 -20.66
C TYR A 382 25.91 -13.51 -21.47
N VAL A 383 24.94 -14.20 -20.86
CA VAL A 383 23.61 -14.39 -21.43
C VAL A 383 22.74 -13.19 -21.07
N ASP A 384 22.18 -12.50 -22.07
CA ASP A 384 21.31 -11.33 -21.86
C ASP A 384 19.98 -11.76 -21.24
N GLU A 385 19.83 -11.52 -19.93
CA GLU A 385 18.65 -11.91 -19.18
C GLU A 385 17.36 -11.24 -19.67
N LEU A 386 17.41 -10.02 -20.22
CA LEU A 386 16.20 -9.34 -20.71
C LEU A 386 15.67 -10.00 -21.97
N ALA A 387 16.58 -10.42 -22.85
CA ALA A 387 16.22 -11.19 -24.04
C ALA A 387 15.65 -12.57 -23.67
N VAL A 388 16.20 -13.22 -22.65
CA VAL A 388 15.65 -14.48 -22.10
C VAL A 388 14.24 -14.28 -21.55
N ILE A 389 14.01 -13.24 -20.72
CA ILE A 389 12.67 -12.95 -20.16
C ILE A 389 11.64 -12.74 -21.28
N ARG A 390 11.98 -11.96 -22.31
CA ARG A 390 11.08 -11.74 -23.47
C ARG A 390 10.81 -13.02 -24.24
N ALA A 391 11.78 -13.93 -24.32
CA ALA A 391 11.58 -15.23 -24.95
C ALA A 391 10.69 -16.14 -24.10
N MET A 392 10.83 -16.12 -22.77
CA MET A 392 9.94 -16.83 -21.85
C MET A 392 8.49 -16.39 -22.00
N GLU A 393 8.23 -15.07 -22.11
CA GLU A 393 6.88 -14.53 -22.33
C GLU A 393 6.26 -15.05 -23.64
N LYS A 394 7.06 -15.17 -24.70
CA LYS A 394 6.61 -15.71 -25.98
C LYS A 394 6.33 -17.21 -25.90
N GLU A 395 7.24 -17.97 -25.31
CA GLU A 395 7.11 -19.42 -25.15
C GLU A 395 5.91 -19.79 -24.26
N GLY A 396 5.55 -18.98 -23.27
CA GLY A 396 4.36 -19.19 -22.44
C GLY A 396 3.03 -19.17 -23.23
N ASN A 397 3.01 -18.60 -24.44
CA ASN A 397 1.84 -18.58 -25.32
C ASN A 397 1.83 -19.73 -26.34
N GLU A 398 2.89 -20.52 -26.42
CA GLU A 398 2.99 -21.65 -27.35
C GLU A 398 2.43 -22.94 -26.74
N ASN A 399 1.83 -23.80 -27.55
CA ASN A 399 1.33 -25.08 -27.06
C ASN A 399 2.46 -26.10 -26.92
N TYR A 400 2.44 -26.86 -25.83
CA TYR A 400 3.35 -27.97 -25.59
C TYR A 400 3.09 -29.11 -26.59
N ALA A 401 4.17 -29.63 -27.17
CA ALA A 401 4.16 -30.81 -28.01
C ALA A 401 5.41 -31.65 -27.75
N LEU A 402 5.23 -32.95 -27.51
CA LEU A 402 6.27 -33.84 -27.02
C LEU A 402 7.52 -33.89 -27.93
N ILE A 403 7.33 -33.77 -29.24
CA ILE A 403 8.40 -33.85 -30.24
C ILE A 403 8.77 -32.45 -30.75
N LYS A 404 7.79 -31.66 -31.19
CA LYS A 404 8.06 -30.39 -31.89
C LYS A 404 8.30 -29.21 -30.96
N ASN A 405 7.70 -29.17 -29.77
CA ASN A 405 7.74 -28.04 -28.84
C ASN A 405 7.74 -28.52 -27.39
N ASN A 406 8.82 -29.19 -26.99
CA ASN A 406 8.97 -29.76 -25.65
C ASN A 406 9.80 -28.86 -24.72
N CYS A 407 9.97 -29.28 -23.47
CA CYS A 407 10.74 -28.58 -22.45
C CYS A 407 12.17 -28.25 -22.89
N ALA A 408 12.92 -29.23 -23.42
CA ALA A 408 14.29 -29.05 -23.89
C ALA A 408 14.41 -28.00 -25.02
N LYS A 409 13.46 -28.00 -25.97
CA LYS A 409 13.43 -27.04 -27.06
C LYS A 409 13.07 -25.64 -26.60
N SER A 410 12.10 -25.53 -25.69
CA SER A 410 11.69 -24.26 -25.10
C SER A 410 12.84 -23.61 -24.32
N VAL A 411 13.51 -24.38 -23.46
CA VAL A 411 14.74 -23.95 -22.76
C VAL A 411 15.79 -23.46 -23.77
N LYS A 412 16.07 -24.25 -24.82
CA LYS A 412 17.05 -23.88 -25.85
C LYS A 412 16.70 -22.55 -26.52
N ARG A 413 15.44 -22.34 -26.92
CA ARG A 413 15.00 -21.10 -27.58
C ARG A 413 15.16 -19.88 -26.70
N CYS A 414 14.76 -19.98 -25.43
CA CYS A 414 14.93 -18.91 -24.46
C CYS A 414 16.41 -18.54 -24.31
N LEU A 415 17.29 -19.52 -24.12
CA LEU A 415 18.72 -19.30 -23.96
C LEU A 415 19.38 -18.80 -25.26
N MET A 416 18.95 -19.29 -26.42
CA MET A 416 19.42 -18.83 -27.73
C MET A 416 19.10 -17.35 -27.96
N ALA A 417 17.91 -16.88 -27.54
CA ALA A 417 17.58 -15.46 -27.58
C ALA A 417 18.52 -14.62 -26.70
N GLY A 418 18.89 -15.15 -25.52
CA GLY A 418 19.84 -14.52 -24.60
C GLY A 418 21.26 -14.37 -25.16
N ILE A 419 21.71 -15.27 -26.03
CA ILE A 419 23.05 -15.23 -26.64
C ILE A 419 23.07 -14.65 -28.06
N ASP A 420 21.96 -14.07 -28.55
CA ASP A 420 21.86 -13.58 -29.92
C ASP A 420 22.91 -12.49 -30.23
N HIS A 421 23.20 -11.65 -29.23
CA HIS A 421 24.23 -10.61 -29.30
C HIS A 421 25.66 -11.16 -29.44
N LEU A 422 25.87 -12.45 -29.13
CA LEU A 422 27.17 -13.14 -29.20
C LEU A 422 27.41 -13.88 -30.53
N LYS A 423 26.51 -13.75 -31.52
CA LYS A 423 26.63 -14.41 -32.84
C LYS A 423 27.96 -14.24 -33.56
N LYS A 424 28.65 -13.12 -33.33
CA LYS A 424 29.94 -12.81 -33.96
C LYS A 424 31.13 -13.54 -33.30
N VAL A 425 30.98 -13.93 -32.03
CA VAL A 425 32.06 -14.45 -31.18
C VAL A 425 31.89 -15.94 -30.90
N LEU A 426 30.65 -16.42 -30.82
CA LEU A 426 30.34 -17.84 -30.65
C LEU A 426 30.26 -18.57 -32.00
N PRO A 427 30.60 -19.88 -32.05
CA PRO A 427 30.42 -20.70 -33.23
C PRO A 427 28.99 -20.69 -33.77
N LYS A 428 28.83 -20.58 -35.10
CA LYS A 428 27.51 -20.60 -35.77
C LYS A 428 26.67 -21.86 -35.47
N SER A 429 27.31 -22.95 -35.04
CA SER A 429 26.63 -24.19 -34.63
C SER A 429 25.72 -24.01 -33.41
N PHE A 430 26.02 -23.08 -32.50
CA PHE A 430 25.17 -22.81 -31.33
C PHE A 430 23.79 -22.28 -31.71
N PHE A 431 23.68 -21.61 -32.86
CA PHE A 431 22.47 -20.95 -33.34
C PHE A 431 21.61 -21.83 -34.26
N LYS A 432 21.94 -23.13 -34.37
CA LYS A 432 21.17 -24.09 -35.17
C LYS A 432 20.17 -24.85 -34.30
N TYR A 433 18.91 -24.89 -34.77
CA TYR A 433 17.87 -25.73 -34.19
C TYR A 433 17.97 -27.15 -34.73
N HIS A 434 17.91 -28.14 -33.83
CA HIS A 434 17.63 -29.50 -34.28
C HIS A 434 16.11 -29.68 -34.44
N PRO A 435 15.67 -30.50 -35.41
CA PRO A 435 14.26 -30.84 -35.55
C PRO A 435 13.66 -31.40 -34.26
N ILE A 436 14.44 -32.24 -33.56
CA ILE A 436 14.12 -32.85 -32.26
C ILE A 436 15.20 -32.44 -31.26
N GLU A 437 14.78 -31.84 -30.15
CA GLU A 437 15.65 -31.54 -29.01
C GLU A 437 15.32 -32.51 -27.86
N THR A 438 16.36 -33.03 -27.21
CA THR A 438 16.25 -33.98 -26.08
C THR A 438 16.94 -33.42 -24.85
N THR A 439 16.59 -33.92 -23.66
CA THR A 439 17.21 -33.51 -22.38
C THR A 439 18.73 -33.66 -22.38
N ASN A 440 19.26 -34.77 -22.91
CA ASN A 440 20.70 -34.95 -23.08
C ASN A 440 21.31 -34.00 -24.15
N GLY A 441 20.55 -33.67 -25.19
CA GLY A 441 20.95 -32.70 -26.21
C GLY A 441 21.11 -31.29 -25.65
N ILE A 442 20.12 -30.82 -24.88
CA ILE A 442 20.19 -29.51 -24.22
C ILE A 442 21.30 -29.47 -23.17
N TYR A 443 21.49 -30.54 -22.38
CA TYR A 443 22.61 -30.63 -21.43
C TYR A 443 23.97 -30.42 -22.12
N LYS A 444 24.25 -31.18 -23.19
CA LYS A 444 25.51 -31.07 -23.93
C LYS A 444 25.68 -29.67 -24.53
N TRP A 445 24.61 -29.13 -25.11
CA TRP A 445 24.62 -27.79 -25.69
C TRP A 445 24.90 -26.71 -24.63
N ALA A 446 24.22 -26.76 -23.48
CA ALA A 446 24.40 -25.81 -22.39
C ALA A 446 25.82 -25.89 -21.79
N ARG A 447 26.35 -27.11 -21.60
CA ARG A 447 27.71 -27.32 -21.11
C ARG A 447 28.77 -26.81 -22.08
N SER A 448 28.57 -27.00 -23.39
CA SER A 448 29.45 -26.41 -24.41
C SER A 448 29.36 -24.88 -24.40
N LEU A 449 28.18 -24.31 -24.16
CA LEU A 449 28.00 -22.86 -24.07
C LEU A 449 28.72 -22.28 -22.85
N GLU A 450 28.56 -22.89 -21.68
CA GLU A 450 29.28 -22.51 -20.44
C GLU A 450 30.79 -22.49 -20.68
N HIS A 451 31.34 -23.55 -21.29
CA HIS A 451 32.76 -23.66 -21.59
C HIS A 451 33.26 -22.56 -22.54
N GLU A 452 32.54 -22.27 -23.63
CA GLU A 452 32.94 -21.22 -24.56
C GLU A 452 32.81 -19.82 -23.95
N LEU A 453 31.77 -19.55 -23.16
CA LEU A 453 31.65 -18.28 -22.42
C LEU A 453 32.80 -18.12 -21.42
N LEU A 454 33.14 -19.16 -20.67
CA LEU A 454 34.28 -19.14 -19.75
C LEU A 454 35.59 -18.85 -20.50
N LYS A 455 35.83 -19.54 -21.61
CA LYS A 455 37.02 -19.36 -22.46
C LYS A 455 37.13 -17.95 -23.05
N LEU A 456 36.02 -17.34 -23.46
CA LEU A 456 36.00 -15.97 -23.96
C LEU A 456 36.31 -14.96 -22.86
N ASN A 457 35.74 -15.17 -21.67
CA ASN A 457 35.96 -14.30 -20.52
C ASN A 457 37.40 -14.40 -19.97
N THR A 458 38.00 -15.59 -19.92
CA THR A 458 39.39 -15.77 -19.43
C THR A 458 40.43 -15.19 -20.40
N LYS A 459 40.23 -15.33 -21.72
CA LYS A 459 41.10 -14.72 -22.73
C LYS A 459 41.14 -13.20 -22.62
N LEU A 460 39.98 -12.57 -22.43
CA LEU A 460 39.91 -11.11 -22.30
C LEU A 460 40.59 -10.60 -21.01
N SER A 461 40.57 -11.39 -19.94
CA SER A 461 41.31 -11.07 -18.71
C SER A 461 42.83 -11.15 -18.92
N ALA A 462 43.32 -12.13 -19.68
CA ALA A 462 44.74 -12.28 -19.99
C ALA A 462 45.28 -11.12 -20.85
N ASP A 463 44.52 -10.69 -21.87
CA ASP A 463 44.89 -9.57 -22.75
C ASP A 463 44.89 -8.21 -22.02
N LYS A 464 44.13 -8.07 -20.92
CA LYS A 464 44.15 -6.86 -20.08
C LYS A 464 45.29 -6.83 -19.06
N THR A 465 45.84 -7.99 -18.71
CA THR A 465 46.99 -8.10 -17.78
C THR A 465 48.35 -8.10 -18.47
N SER A 466 48.42 -8.18 -19.82
CA SER A 466 49.70 -8.16 -20.55
C SER A 466 50.29 -6.76 -20.76
N SER A 467 49.77 -5.74 -20.08
CA SER A 467 50.34 -4.39 -20.05
C SER A 467 50.75 -4.01 -18.62
N CYS A 468 51.68 -4.78 -18.05
CA CYS A 468 52.56 -4.27 -17.00
C CYS A 468 53.91 -3.97 -17.66
N PRO A 469 54.44 -2.73 -17.56
CA PRO A 469 55.82 -2.48 -17.94
C PRO A 469 56.72 -3.30 -17.01
N GLU A 470 57.64 -4.07 -17.60
CA GLU A 470 58.78 -4.59 -16.87
C GLU A 470 59.62 -3.39 -16.42
N ASP A 471 59.38 -2.91 -15.19
CA ASP A 471 60.33 -2.04 -14.52
C ASP A 471 61.54 -2.88 -14.13
N HIS A 472 62.66 -2.47 -14.70
CA HIS A 472 64.00 -2.95 -14.47
C HIS A 472 64.27 -3.27 -12.99
N MET A 473 64.65 -4.52 -12.72
CA MET A 473 65.42 -4.86 -11.54
C MET A 473 66.78 -4.17 -11.63
N GLU A 474 66.95 -3.07 -10.90
CA GLU A 474 68.25 -2.62 -10.44
C GLU A 474 68.52 -3.15 -9.03
N ASN A 475 69.73 -3.66 -8.89
CA ASN A 475 70.30 -4.29 -7.72
C ASN A 475 70.36 -3.33 -6.52
N ASP A 476 70.14 -3.84 -5.32
CA ASP A 476 71.01 -3.47 -4.20
C ASP A 476 71.11 -4.61 -3.17
N PRO A 477 72.35 -4.98 -2.75
CA PRO A 477 72.61 -5.94 -1.68
C PRO A 477 72.75 -5.21 -0.32
N TYR A 478 72.66 -5.99 0.77
CA TYR A 478 72.80 -5.61 2.19
C TYR A 478 71.51 -5.14 2.91
N SER A 479 70.96 -6.03 3.74
CA SER A 479 71.15 -5.92 5.18
C SER A 479 70.64 -7.15 5.91
N SER A 480 71.55 -7.73 6.68
CA SER A 480 71.40 -8.89 7.53
C SER A 480 70.71 -8.57 8.87
N SER A 481 70.32 -9.66 9.56
CA SER A 481 70.14 -9.80 11.02
C SER A 481 68.92 -9.17 11.68
N ASN A 482 67.98 -10.00 12.15
CA ASN A 482 68.05 -10.48 13.53
C ASN A 482 67.09 -11.66 13.83
N GLN A 483 67.69 -12.72 14.37
CA GLN A 483 67.02 -13.77 15.13
C GLN A 483 66.56 -13.20 16.48
N ALA A 484 65.37 -13.61 16.96
CA ALA A 484 65.16 -13.89 18.38
C ALA A 484 63.90 -14.76 18.58
N LEU A 485 64.16 -15.96 19.10
CA LEU A 485 63.24 -16.91 19.73
C LEU A 485 62.35 -16.26 20.80
N VAL A 486 61.12 -16.77 20.97
CA VAL A 486 60.58 -17.17 22.29
C VAL A 486 59.70 -18.42 22.16
N LYS A 487 60.23 -19.53 22.71
CA LYS A 487 59.68 -20.83 23.13
C LYS A 487 58.90 -21.71 22.17
#